data_AF-A0A7S1YVA1-F1
#
_entry.id   AF-A0A7S1YVA1-F1
#
_cell.length_a   1.000
_cell.length_b   1.000
_cell.length_c   1.000
_cell.angle_alpha   90.00
_cell.angle_beta   90.00
_cell.angle_gamma   90.00
#
_symmetry.space_group_name_H-M   'P 1'
#
loop_
_entity.id
_entity.type
_entity.pdbx_description
1 polymer ?
#
loop_
_entity_poly.entity_id
_entity_poly.type
_entity_poly.pdbx_seq_one_letter_code
_entity_poly.pdbx_strand_id
1 'polypeptide(L)'
;ENNMSNVYGSFKEWINTPIVGPNANRNVEYVRIESDNYWCLLCGAGGMHKKQVHHHFEGERHKKKYLHLQSLQEIEACRQRRMVRLDKCFGRMSLLDLRVQKLGLLRWRLVMHDLMFQCFMAKEENYPSFQQNICQTLHKFETMERLSLLELALWKAHIHNSNLFDNMEEAREYHILESQFDAKVFFTEHRITCGSEIIIPLVLKF
;
A
#
# COMPACT_ATOMS: atom_id res chain seq x y z
N GLU A 1 45.79 6.62 -12.09
CA GLU A 1 44.61 7.46 -11.80
C GLU A 1 43.89 7.72 -13.13
N ASN A 2 42.89 6.90 -13.47
CA ASN A 2 42.13 7.03 -14.72
C ASN A 2 40.72 7.52 -14.40
N ASN A 3 40.44 8.74 -14.82
CA ASN A 3 39.22 9.48 -14.56
C ASN A 3 38.15 9.15 -15.63
N MET A 4 37.31 8.14 -15.37
CA MET A 4 36.13 7.79 -16.21
C MET A 4 34.89 8.58 -15.79
N SER A 5 34.99 9.89 -15.73
CA SER A 5 33.93 10.76 -15.20
C SER A 5 33.68 11.95 -16.13
N ASN A 6 33.16 11.73 -17.35
CA ASN A 6 32.42 12.76 -18.13
C ASN A 6 31.99 12.29 -19.54
N VAL A 7 31.10 11.30 -19.65
CA VAL A 7 30.43 10.99 -20.95
C VAL A 7 28.91 10.85 -20.77
N TYR A 8 28.32 11.68 -19.90
CA TYR A 8 26.87 11.86 -19.78
C TYR A 8 26.47 13.32 -20.08
N GLY A 9 27.26 14.02 -20.90
CA GLY A 9 26.92 15.33 -21.43
C GLY A 9 25.91 15.20 -22.59
N SER A 10 24.71 15.74 -22.38
CA SER A 10 23.72 16.14 -23.40
C SER A 10 23.28 15.06 -24.41
N PHE A 11 22.46 14.11 -23.94
CA PHE A 11 21.68 13.17 -24.77
C PHE A 11 20.57 13.86 -25.61
N LYS A 12 20.45 15.20 -25.57
CA LYS A 12 19.32 15.96 -26.12
C LYS A 12 19.62 16.77 -27.39
N GLU A 13 20.88 16.93 -27.80
CA GLU A 13 21.23 17.85 -28.92
C GLU A 13 21.53 17.16 -30.26
N TRP A 14 21.45 15.83 -30.35
CA TRP A 14 21.87 15.08 -31.55
C TRP A 14 20.71 14.58 -32.45
N ILE A 15 19.50 15.11 -32.29
CA ILE A 15 18.28 14.61 -32.96
C ILE A 15 17.98 15.30 -34.33
N ASN A 16 18.77 16.28 -34.78
CA ASN A 16 18.30 17.19 -35.85
C ASN A 16 18.94 17.05 -37.24
N THR A 17 19.34 15.85 -37.67
CA THR A 17 19.47 15.58 -39.12
C THR A 17 18.54 14.45 -39.53
N PRO A 18 17.37 14.77 -40.13
CA PRO A 18 16.42 13.75 -40.54
C PRO A 18 16.95 13.05 -41.81
N ILE A 19 17.24 11.75 -41.69
CA ILE A 19 17.31 10.88 -42.87
C ILE A 19 15.87 10.59 -43.27
N VAL A 20 15.30 11.48 -44.09
CA VAL A 20 13.93 11.38 -44.58
C VAL A 20 13.86 10.25 -45.62
N GLY A 21 13.50 9.06 -45.15
CA GLY A 21 12.92 7.99 -45.96
C GLY A 21 11.60 7.57 -45.30
N PRO A 22 10.57 7.17 -46.07
CA PRO A 22 9.19 7.02 -45.58
C PRO A 22 8.96 5.98 -44.46
N ASN A 23 9.99 5.30 -43.95
CA ASN A 23 9.92 4.38 -42.81
C ASN A 23 11.09 4.53 -41.79
N ALA A 24 11.88 5.60 -41.83
CA ALA A 24 13.18 5.67 -41.14
C ALA A 24 13.16 6.03 -39.64
N ASN A 25 12.02 6.40 -39.06
CA ASN A 25 11.97 7.05 -37.74
C ASN A 25 12.06 6.13 -36.49
N ARG A 26 12.36 4.82 -36.61
CA ARG A 26 12.47 3.93 -35.44
C ARG A 26 13.87 3.37 -35.16
N ASN A 27 14.82 3.53 -36.08
CA ASN A 27 16.15 2.89 -35.98
C ASN A 27 17.31 3.87 -35.73
N VAL A 28 17.02 5.17 -35.55
CA VAL A 28 18.04 6.23 -35.50
C VAL A 28 18.79 6.23 -34.15
N GLU A 29 18.17 5.77 -33.07
CA GLU A 29 18.74 5.81 -31.71
C GLU A 29 19.98 4.92 -31.50
N TYR A 30 20.19 3.93 -32.38
CA TYR A 30 21.29 2.95 -32.23
C TYR A 30 22.37 3.10 -33.29
N VAL A 31 22.43 4.25 -33.98
CA VAL A 31 23.44 4.53 -35.02
C VAL A 31 24.44 5.57 -34.53
N ARG A 32 25.73 5.23 -34.58
CA ARG A 32 26.84 6.18 -34.45
C ARG A 32 27.51 6.34 -35.82
N ILE A 33 27.79 7.58 -36.22
CA ILE A 33 28.43 7.89 -37.50
C ILE A 33 29.83 8.45 -37.21
N GLU A 34 30.86 7.87 -37.80
CA GLU A 34 32.25 8.32 -37.67
C GLU A 34 32.97 8.22 -39.01
N SER A 35 33.47 9.36 -39.52
CA SER A 35 34.29 9.42 -40.75
C SER A 35 33.68 8.60 -41.91
N ASP A 36 32.42 8.88 -42.26
CA ASP A 36 31.60 8.19 -43.28
C ASP A 36 31.29 6.71 -43.04
N ASN A 37 31.65 6.18 -41.87
CA ASN A 37 31.29 4.83 -41.46
C ASN A 37 30.11 4.86 -40.48
N TYR A 38 29.23 3.88 -40.61
CA TYR A 38 28.08 3.67 -39.75
C TYR A 38 28.33 2.53 -38.78
N TRP A 39 27.89 2.74 -37.53
CA TRP A 39 28.02 1.79 -36.44
C TRP A 39 26.65 1.53 -35.83
N CYS A 40 26.26 0.26 -35.71
CA CYS A 40 25.09 -0.15 -34.97
C CYS A 40 25.48 -0.49 -33.53
N LEU A 41 25.13 0.39 -32.60
CA LEU A 41 25.40 0.24 -31.16
C LEU A 41 24.72 -1.00 -30.57
N LEU A 42 23.50 -1.31 -31.03
CA LEU A 42 22.74 -2.48 -30.60
C LEU A 42 23.43 -3.81 -30.99
N CYS A 43 23.99 -3.84 -32.20
CA CYS A 43 24.64 -5.04 -32.71
C CYS A 43 26.11 -5.14 -32.31
N GLY A 44 26.76 -4.02 -31.96
CA GLY A 44 28.21 -3.91 -31.84
C GLY A 44 28.93 -4.02 -33.19
N ALA A 45 28.23 -3.72 -34.29
CA ALA A 45 28.75 -3.84 -35.65
C ALA A 45 29.15 -2.45 -36.17
N GLY A 46 30.29 -2.35 -36.85
CA GLY A 46 30.90 -1.09 -37.25
C GLY A 46 31.52 -1.08 -38.62
N GLY A 47 32.02 0.08 -39.05
CA GLY A 47 32.72 0.21 -40.33
C GLY A 47 31.81 -0.01 -41.55
N MET A 48 30.49 0.15 -41.40
CA MET A 48 29.56 -0.09 -42.49
C MET A 48 29.49 1.12 -43.41
N HIS A 49 29.61 0.91 -44.72
CA HIS A 49 29.29 1.96 -45.68
C HIS A 49 27.79 2.16 -45.80
N LYS A 50 27.36 3.34 -46.26
CA LYS A 50 25.93 3.71 -46.46
C LYS A 50 25.11 2.64 -47.18
N LYS A 51 25.68 1.94 -48.16
CA LYS A 51 25.00 0.86 -48.91
C LYS A 51 24.75 -0.41 -48.07
N GLN A 52 25.61 -0.70 -47.09
CA GLN A 52 25.54 -1.88 -46.23
C GLN A 52 24.61 -1.68 -45.03
N VAL A 53 24.39 -0.42 -44.62
CA VAL A 53 23.50 -0.04 -43.51
C VAL A 53 22.12 -0.67 -43.68
N HIS A 54 21.52 -0.50 -44.86
CA HIS A 54 20.17 -1.01 -45.12
C HIS A 54 20.07 -2.54 -44.91
N HIS A 55 20.99 -3.30 -45.50
CA HIS A 55 21.03 -4.75 -45.34
C HIS A 55 21.31 -5.18 -43.90
N HIS A 56 22.12 -4.42 -43.15
CA HIS A 56 22.34 -4.68 -41.73
C HIS A 56 21.05 -4.55 -40.93
N PHE A 57 20.32 -3.43 -41.09
CA PHE A 57 19.09 -3.15 -40.34
C PHE A 57 17.93 -4.09 -40.72
N GLU A 58 17.90 -4.57 -41.97
CA GLU A 58 16.90 -5.57 -42.41
C GLU A 58 17.30 -7.01 -42.09
N GLY A 59 18.55 -7.24 -41.68
CA GLY A 59 19.08 -8.55 -41.37
C GLY A 59 18.44 -9.17 -40.12
N GLU A 60 18.24 -10.49 -40.16
CA GLU A 60 17.62 -11.27 -39.06
C GLU A 60 18.34 -11.11 -37.72
N ARG A 61 19.68 -11.02 -37.73
CA ARG A 61 20.46 -10.80 -36.51
C ARG A 61 20.13 -9.46 -35.85
N HIS A 62 19.97 -8.40 -36.65
CA HIS A 62 19.60 -7.09 -36.14
C HIS A 62 18.17 -7.11 -35.59
N LYS A 63 17.21 -7.60 -36.40
CA LYS A 63 15.80 -7.73 -36.00
C LYS A 63 15.64 -8.48 -34.68
N LYS A 64 16.33 -9.62 -34.51
CA LYS A 64 16.26 -10.41 -33.27
C LYS A 64 16.76 -9.62 -32.05
N LYS A 65 17.88 -8.91 -32.17
CA LYS A 65 18.41 -8.07 -31.09
C LYS A 65 17.47 -6.90 -30.79
N TYR A 66 16.89 -6.31 -31.82
CA TYR A 66 15.96 -5.19 -31.68
C TYR A 66 14.66 -5.61 -30.97
N LEU A 67 14.05 -6.72 -31.39
CA LEU A 67 12.87 -7.29 -30.71
C LEU A 67 13.18 -7.67 -29.26
N HIS A 68 14.37 -8.21 -28.99
CA HIS A 68 14.78 -8.51 -27.63
C HIS A 68 14.88 -7.25 -26.76
N LEU A 69 15.48 -6.18 -27.30
CA LEU A 69 15.56 -4.89 -26.60
C LEU A 69 14.16 -4.30 -26.35
N GLN A 70 13.26 -4.35 -27.33
CA GLN A 70 11.87 -3.91 -27.15
C GLN A 70 11.19 -4.69 -26.02
N SER A 71 11.34 -6.02 -25.99
CA SER A 71 10.79 -6.85 -24.91
C SER A 71 11.37 -6.47 -23.54
N LEU A 72 12.68 -6.19 -23.44
CA LEU A 72 13.28 -5.71 -22.19
C LEU A 72 12.74 -4.35 -21.77
N GLN A 73 12.57 -3.42 -22.71
CA GLN A 73 11.97 -2.11 -22.44
C GLN A 73 10.52 -2.23 -21.95
N GLU A 74 9.73 -3.13 -22.53
CA GLU A 74 8.37 -3.42 -22.08
C GLU A 74 8.33 -4.01 -20.67
N ILE A 75 9.25 -4.95 -20.37
CA ILE A 75 9.40 -5.54 -19.03
C ILE A 75 9.77 -4.45 -18.01
N GLU A 76 10.73 -3.58 -18.32
CA GLU A 76 11.17 -2.51 -17.43
C GLU A 76 10.07 -1.46 -17.24
N ALA A 77 9.35 -1.09 -18.30
CA ALA A 77 8.17 -0.22 -18.19
C ALA A 77 7.08 -0.85 -17.31
N CYS A 78 6.85 -2.16 -17.44
CA CYS A 78 5.94 -2.90 -16.56
C CYS A 78 6.40 -2.87 -15.10
N ARG A 79 7.71 -3.07 -14.85
CA ARG A 79 8.32 -2.99 -13.52
C ARG A 79 8.19 -1.60 -12.91
N GLN A 80 8.47 -0.54 -13.67
CA GLN A 80 8.33 0.85 -13.22
C GLN A 80 6.88 1.20 -12.87
N ARG A 81 5.92 0.81 -13.71
CA ARG A 81 4.48 0.96 -13.39
C ARG A 81 4.12 0.28 -12.07
N ARG A 82 4.62 -0.94 -11.86
CA ARG A 82 4.43 -1.68 -10.59
C ARG A 82 5.06 -0.96 -9.39
N MET A 83 6.27 -0.42 -9.52
CA MET A 83 6.94 0.30 -8.43
C MET A 83 6.19 1.57 -8.04
N VAL A 84 5.76 2.38 -9.03
CA VAL A 84 4.94 3.58 -8.78
C VAL A 84 3.63 3.22 -8.10
N ARG A 85 3.01 2.10 -8.47
CA ARG A 85 1.81 1.59 -7.80
C ARG A 85 2.07 1.21 -6.35
N LEU A 86 3.16 0.48 -6.09
CA LEU A 86 3.55 0.10 -4.73
C LEU A 86 3.77 1.33 -3.87
N ASP A 87 4.50 2.33 -4.35
CA ASP A 87 4.82 3.55 -3.60
C ASP A 87 3.55 4.33 -3.20
N LYS A 88 2.61 4.50 -4.15
CA LYS A 88 1.30 5.12 -3.87
C LYS A 88 0.48 4.33 -2.85
N CYS A 89 0.52 3.00 -2.92
CA CYS A 89 -0.17 2.15 -1.96
C CYS A 89 0.47 2.26 -0.57
N PHE A 90 1.79 2.12 -0.46
CA PHE A 90 2.51 2.16 0.81
C PHE A 90 2.32 3.48 1.56
N GLY A 91 2.34 4.61 0.86
CA GLY A 91 2.08 5.91 1.49
C GLY A 91 0.74 5.97 2.23
N ARG A 92 -0.34 5.52 1.59
CA ARG A 92 -1.68 5.48 2.22
C ARG A 92 -1.80 4.40 3.29
N MET A 93 -1.16 3.26 3.07
CA MET A 93 -1.22 2.11 3.98
C MET A 93 -0.49 2.41 5.30
N SER A 94 0.59 3.20 5.27
CA SER A 94 1.30 3.61 6.48
C SER A 94 0.41 4.38 7.46
N LEU A 95 -0.45 5.27 6.96
CA LEU A 95 -1.39 6.04 7.78
C LEU A 95 -2.49 5.15 8.38
N LEU A 96 -2.96 4.16 7.62
CA LEU A 96 -3.92 3.18 8.11
C LEU A 96 -3.28 2.27 9.16
N ASP A 97 -2.04 1.84 8.95
CA ASP A 97 -1.30 0.99 9.88
C ASP A 97 -1.18 1.65 11.27
N LEU A 98 -0.81 2.93 11.31
CA LEU A 98 -0.75 3.71 12.56
C LEU A 98 -2.09 3.75 13.31
N ARG A 99 -3.22 3.77 12.60
CA ARG A 99 -4.56 3.72 13.22
C ARG A 99 -4.90 2.31 13.68
N VAL A 100 -4.58 1.29 12.88
CA VAL A 100 -4.79 -0.11 13.24
C VAL A 100 -4.01 -0.47 14.49
N GLN A 101 -2.76 -0.01 14.63
CA GLN A 101 -1.94 -0.24 15.82
C GLN A 101 -2.56 0.33 17.11
N LYS A 102 -3.41 1.36 17.01
CA LYS A 102 -4.12 1.96 18.15
C LYS A 102 -5.33 1.15 18.61
N LEU A 103 -5.78 0.16 17.84
CA LEU A 103 -6.86 -0.73 18.26
C LEU A 103 -6.37 -1.65 19.38
N GLY A 104 -7.03 -1.61 20.53
CA GLY A 104 -6.66 -2.41 21.69
C GLY A 104 -6.89 -3.92 21.48
N LEU A 105 -7.90 -4.29 20.69
CA LEU A 105 -8.25 -5.69 20.45
C LEU A 105 -7.43 -6.30 19.30
N LEU A 106 -6.61 -7.32 19.62
CA LEU A 106 -5.77 -8.05 18.65
C LEU A 106 -6.57 -8.60 17.47
N ARG A 107 -7.76 -9.18 17.73
CA ARG A 107 -8.61 -9.74 16.66
C ARG A 107 -9.00 -8.69 15.60
N TRP A 108 -9.24 -7.45 16.01
CA TRP A 108 -9.60 -6.38 15.07
C TRP A 108 -8.39 -5.93 14.26
N ARG A 109 -7.21 -5.88 14.89
CA ARG A 109 -5.95 -5.64 14.18
C ARG A 109 -5.70 -6.68 13.09
N LEU A 110 -5.88 -7.96 13.41
CA LEU A 110 -5.72 -9.05 12.43
C LEU A 110 -6.68 -8.91 11.25
N VAL A 111 -7.97 -8.65 11.50
CA VAL A 111 -8.96 -8.41 10.43
C VAL A 111 -8.56 -7.21 9.57
N MET A 112 -8.11 -6.12 10.18
CA MET A 112 -7.69 -4.94 9.45
C MET A 112 -6.45 -5.20 8.58
N HIS A 113 -5.45 -5.92 9.10
CA HIS A 113 -4.27 -6.30 8.32
C HIS A 113 -4.63 -7.22 7.15
N ASP A 114 -5.58 -8.13 7.32
CA ASP A 114 -6.06 -8.99 6.24
C ASP A 114 -6.75 -8.16 5.13
N LEU A 115 -7.66 -7.25 5.49
CA LEU A 115 -8.30 -6.34 4.52
C LEU A 115 -7.27 -5.46 3.80
N MET A 116 -6.29 -4.96 4.54
CA MET A 116 -5.15 -4.20 4.01
C MET A 116 -4.34 -5.02 3.01
N PHE A 117 -4.06 -6.28 3.32
CA PHE A 117 -3.38 -7.20 2.40
C PHE A 117 -4.21 -7.52 1.15
N GLN A 118 -5.51 -7.75 1.30
CA GLN A 118 -6.41 -7.96 0.16
C GLN A 118 -6.45 -6.75 -0.78
N CYS A 119 -6.51 -5.53 -0.23
CA CYS A 119 -6.43 -4.29 -1.02
C CYS A 119 -5.10 -4.18 -1.76
N PHE A 120 -3.98 -4.56 -1.11
CA PHE A 120 -2.67 -4.58 -1.75
C PHE A 120 -2.60 -5.54 -2.94
N MET A 121 -3.27 -6.69 -2.86
CA MET A 121 -3.31 -7.71 -3.90
C MET A 121 -4.38 -7.46 -4.98
N ALA A 122 -5.27 -6.48 -4.79
CA ALA A 122 -6.37 -6.20 -5.71
C ALA A 122 -5.92 -5.59 -7.05
N LYS A 123 -6.79 -5.70 -8.06
CA LYS A 123 -6.64 -4.98 -9.35
C LYS A 123 -6.92 -3.49 -9.17
N GLU A 124 -6.26 -2.65 -9.98
CA GLU A 124 -6.33 -1.16 -9.90
C GLU A 124 -7.76 -0.60 -9.87
N GLU A 125 -8.66 -1.21 -10.64
CA GLU A 125 -10.06 -0.82 -10.73
C GLU A 125 -10.82 -0.95 -9.39
N ASN A 126 -10.40 -1.85 -8.50
CA ASN A 126 -11.10 -2.13 -7.26
C ASN A 126 -10.58 -1.31 -6.05
N TYR A 127 -9.44 -0.62 -6.19
CA TYR A 127 -8.80 0.07 -5.06
C TYR A 127 -9.70 1.10 -4.36
N PRO A 128 -10.49 1.94 -5.06
CA PRO A 128 -11.34 2.93 -4.38
C PRO A 128 -12.37 2.26 -3.46
N SER A 129 -12.98 1.17 -3.91
CA SER A 129 -13.96 0.41 -3.14
C SER A 129 -13.32 -0.28 -1.93
N PHE A 130 -12.16 -0.93 -2.12
CA PHE A 130 -11.41 -1.53 -1.02
C PHE A 130 -10.97 -0.51 0.01
N GLN A 131 -10.45 0.65 -0.43
CA GLN A 131 -10.02 1.71 0.48
C GLN A 131 -11.20 2.24 1.30
N GLN A 132 -12.35 2.45 0.67
CA GLN A 132 -13.57 2.86 1.37
C GLN A 132 -14.00 1.81 2.41
N ASN A 133 -14.01 0.53 2.04
CA ASN A 133 -14.35 -0.57 2.95
C ASN A 133 -13.40 -0.64 4.15
N ILE A 134 -12.08 -0.54 3.93
CA ILE A 134 -11.07 -0.49 5.00
C ILE A 134 -11.36 0.68 5.94
N CYS A 135 -11.59 1.89 5.41
CA CYS A 135 -11.88 3.07 6.21
C CYS A 135 -13.17 2.92 7.03
N GLN A 136 -14.23 2.38 6.43
CA GLN A 136 -15.52 2.15 7.10
C GLN A 136 -15.40 1.09 8.20
N THR A 137 -14.70 -0.01 7.92
CA THR A 137 -14.50 -1.09 8.89
C THR A 137 -13.63 -0.64 10.05
N LEU A 138 -12.54 0.09 9.78
CA LEU A 138 -11.70 0.68 10.81
C LEU A 138 -12.48 1.65 11.69
N HIS A 139 -13.27 2.54 11.08
CA HIS A 139 -14.12 3.47 11.82
C HIS A 139 -15.13 2.73 12.71
N LYS A 140 -15.76 1.67 12.20
CA LYS A 140 -16.66 0.82 12.98
C LYS A 140 -15.96 0.22 14.21
N PHE A 141 -14.74 -0.31 14.05
CA PHE A 141 -13.96 -0.85 15.17
C PHE A 141 -13.55 0.23 16.18
N GLU A 142 -13.07 1.39 15.72
CA GLU A 142 -12.74 2.52 16.59
C GLU A 142 -13.97 2.98 17.40
N THR A 143 -15.14 3.05 16.77
CA THR A 143 -16.40 3.41 17.44
C THR A 143 -16.80 2.34 18.46
N MET A 144 -16.76 1.06 18.09
CA MET A 144 -17.04 -0.03 19.02
C MET A 144 -16.08 -0.05 20.22
N GLU A 145 -14.81 0.27 20.03
CA GLU A 145 -13.86 0.37 21.14
C GLU A 145 -14.22 1.47 22.13
N ARG A 146 -14.51 2.67 21.60
CA ARG A 146 -14.94 3.83 22.40
C ARG A 146 -16.21 3.52 23.17
N LEU A 147 -17.16 2.82 22.54
CA LEU A 147 -18.39 2.37 23.16
C LEU A 147 -18.13 1.41 24.33
N SER A 148 -17.32 0.38 24.13
CA SER A 148 -16.98 -0.58 25.19
C SER A 148 -16.25 0.09 26.37
N LEU A 149 -15.38 1.07 26.10
CA LEU A 149 -14.71 1.84 27.16
C LEU A 149 -15.68 2.75 27.91
N LEU A 150 -16.63 3.38 27.21
CA LEU A 150 -17.68 4.19 27.84
C LEU A 150 -18.62 3.33 28.69
N GLU A 151 -19.04 2.17 28.19
CA GLU A 151 -19.83 1.19 28.95
C GLU A 151 -19.10 0.78 30.22
N LEU A 152 -17.82 0.46 30.11
CA LEU A 152 -16.98 0.10 31.25
C LEU A 152 -16.85 1.26 32.26
N ALA A 153 -16.74 2.50 31.78
CA ALA A 153 -16.66 3.68 32.64
C ALA A 153 -17.97 3.95 33.37
N LEU A 154 -19.11 3.89 32.68
CA LEU A 154 -20.45 4.04 33.28
C LEU A 154 -20.71 2.95 34.31
N TRP A 155 -20.36 1.70 33.98
CA TRP A 155 -20.51 0.57 34.89
C TRP A 155 -19.63 0.72 36.13
N LYS A 156 -18.36 1.12 36.00
CA LYS A 156 -17.49 1.42 37.14
C LYS A 156 -18.03 2.55 38.02
N ALA A 157 -18.50 3.63 37.42
CA ALA A 157 -19.11 4.74 38.15
C ALA A 157 -20.37 4.30 38.92
N HIS A 158 -21.19 3.42 38.32
CA HIS A 158 -22.39 2.91 38.96
C HIS A 158 -22.09 1.99 40.15
N ILE A 159 -21.10 1.10 40.03
CA ILE A 159 -20.68 0.24 41.14
C ILE A 159 -20.19 1.09 42.32
N HIS A 160 -19.42 2.15 42.06
CA HIS A 160 -18.95 3.02 43.13
C HIS A 160 -20.09 3.78 43.83
N ASN A 161 -21.17 4.11 43.12
CA ASN A 161 -22.36 4.74 43.68
C ASN A 161 -23.26 3.81 44.51
N SER A 162 -23.01 2.49 44.52
CA SER A 162 -23.83 1.52 45.26
C SER A 162 -23.65 1.61 46.78
N ASN A 163 -22.68 2.41 47.27
CA ASN A 163 -22.25 2.52 48.67
C ASN A 163 -21.81 1.20 49.34
N LEU A 164 -21.90 0.08 48.63
CA LEU A 164 -21.52 -1.25 49.12
C LEU A 164 -20.04 -1.54 48.96
N PHE A 165 -19.41 -0.96 47.92
CA PHE A 165 -18.03 -1.26 47.56
C PHE A 165 -17.30 0.01 47.11
N ASP A 166 -16.10 0.22 47.63
CA ASP A 166 -15.22 1.29 47.20
C ASP A 166 -14.55 0.97 45.86
N ASN A 167 -14.39 -0.33 45.55
CA ASN A 167 -13.77 -0.78 44.31
C ASN A 167 -14.25 -2.17 43.85
N MET A 168 -13.86 -2.54 42.62
CA MET A 168 -14.24 -3.80 41.97
C MET A 168 -13.65 -5.05 42.63
N GLU A 169 -12.53 -4.91 43.33
CA GLU A 169 -11.82 -6.03 43.97
C GLU A 169 -12.54 -6.41 45.26
N GLU A 170 -12.94 -5.42 46.05
CA GLU A 170 -13.79 -5.59 47.23
C GLU A 170 -15.10 -6.32 46.90
N ALA A 171 -15.77 -5.91 45.81
CA ALA A 171 -16.98 -6.60 45.32
C ALA A 171 -16.72 -8.06 44.92
N ARG A 172 -15.52 -8.41 44.43
CA ARG A 172 -15.18 -9.81 44.09
C ARG A 172 -14.87 -10.62 45.34
N GLU A 173 -14.22 -10.02 46.32
CA GLU A 173 -13.80 -10.67 47.56
C GLU A 173 -14.92 -10.76 48.60
N TYR A 174 -16.03 -10.04 48.42
CA TYR A 174 -17.13 -10.00 49.37
C TYR A 174 -17.75 -11.38 49.67
N HIS A 175 -17.66 -12.34 48.75
CA HIS A 175 -18.08 -13.73 48.99
C HIS A 175 -17.32 -14.41 50.15
N ILE A 176 -16.14 -13.90 50.52
CA ILE A 176 -15.35 -14.36 51.69
C ILE A 176 -16.08 -14.00 52.99
N LEU A 177 -16.78 -12.86 53.01
CA LEU A 177 -17.54 -12.38 54.16
C LEU A 177 -18.97 -12.95 54.18
N GLU A 178 -19.58 -13.12 52.99
CA GLU A 178 -20.94 -13.61 52.85
C GLU A 178 -21.01 -14.76 51.84
N SER A 179 -21.13 -16.00 52.34
CA SER A 179 -21.07 -17.21 51.50
C SER A 179 -22.23 -17.35 50.49
N GLN A 180 -23.30 -16.56 50.66
CA GLN A 180 -24.43 -16.53 49.73
C GLN A 180 -24.27 -15.50 48.61
N PHE A 181 -23.26 -14.63 48.71
CA PHE A 181 -23.02 -13.59 47.73
C PHE A 181 -22.35 -14.16 46.48
N ASP A 182 -23.03 -14.05 45.32
CA ASP A 182 -22.45 -14.39 44.01
C ASP A 182 -22.07 -13.11 43.26
N ALA A 183 -20.77 -12.84 43.24
CA ALA A 183 -20.21 -11.68 42.53
C ALA A 183 -20.58 -11.66 41.03
N LYS A 184 -20.72 -12.82 40.38
CA LYS A 184 -21.10 -12.86 38.95
C LYS A 184 -22.53 -12.40 38.73
N VAL A 185 -23.44 -12.81 39.60
CA VAL A 185 -24.85 -12.39 39.54
C VAL A 185 -24.95 -10.89 39.82
N PHE A 186 -24.31 -10.42 40.91
CA PHE A 186 -24.27 -9.00 41.28
C PHE A 186 -23.78 -8.11 40.12
N PHE A 187 -22.66 -8.48 39.49
CA PHE A 187 -22.11 -7.72 38.35
C PHE A 187 -23.02 -7.72 37.13
N THR A 188 -23.73 -8.83 36.87
CA THR A 188 -24.64 -8.95 35.73
C THR A 188 -25.85 -8.06 35.94
N GLU A 189 -26.47 -8.11 37.12
CA GLU A 189 -27.61 -7.25 37.46
C GLU A 189 -27.23 -5.77 37.43
N HIS A 190 -26.10 -5.39 38.04
CA HIS A 190 -25.67 -3.99 38.08
C HIS A 190 -25.24 -3.44 36.72
N ARG A 191 -24.78 -4.31 35.81
CA ARG A 191 -24.52 -3.91 34.43
C ARG A 191 -25.81 -3.57 33.68
N ILE A 192 -26.87 -4.32 33.92
CA ILE A 192 -28.19 -4.08 33.32
C ILE A 192 -28.82 -2.82 33.94
N THR A 193 -28.78 -2.67 35.26
CA THR A 193 -29.44 -1.55 35.97
C THR A 193 -28.71 -0.22 35.85
N CYS A 194 -27.39 -0.21 35.56
CA CYS A 194 -26.67 1.05 35.31
C CYS A 194 -27.19 1.83 34.09
N GLY A 195 -28.09 1.22 33.31
CA GLY A 195 -28.73 1.86 32.17
C GLY A 195 -27.76 2.13 31.03
N SER A 196 -26.57 1.50 31.03
CA SER A 196 -25.61 1.63 29.93
C SER A 196 -26.25 1.24 28.60
N GLU A 197 -27.12 0.22 28.59
CA GLU A 197 -27.93 -0.18 27.43
C GLU A 197 -28.86 0.94 26.91
N ILE A 198 -29.23 1.90 27.75
CA ILE A 198 -30.10 3.05 27.41
C ILE A 198 -29.26 4.31 27.14
N ILE A 199 -28.25 4.58 27.96
CA ILE A 199 -27.39 5.77 27.89
C ILE A 199 -26.52 5.72 26.65
N ILE A 200 -25.96 4.55 26.31
CA ILE A 200 -25.05 4.43 25.17
C ILE A 200 -25.74 4.78 23.85
N PRO A 201 -26.93 4.24 23.51
CA PRO A 201 -27.66 4.66 22.31
C PRO A 201 -28.14 6.11 22.32
N LEU A 202 -28.38 6.72 23.49
CA LEU A 202 -28.85 8.10 23.60
C LEU A 202 -27.73 9.13 23.46
N VAL A 203 -26.55 8.85 24.03
CA VAL A 203 -25.36 9.72 23.94
C VAL A 203 -24.73 9.64 22.55
N LEU A 204 -24.82 8.48 21.91
CA LEU A 204 -24.28 8.24 20.58
C LEU A 204 -25.43 7.89 19.65
N LYS A 205 -26.07 8.94 19.10
CA LYS A 205 -27.03 8.80 18.01
C LYS A 205 -26.30 8.10 16.84
N PHE A 206 -26.65 6.84 16.62
CA PHE A 206 -26.17 6.04 15.48
C PHE A 206 -26.59 6.65 14.14
#